data_AF-M2QPL1-F1
#
_entry.id   AF-M2QPL1-F1
#
_cell.length_a   1.000
_cell.length_b   1.000
_cell.length_c   1.000
_cell.angle_alpha   90.00
_cell.angle_beta   90.00
_cell.angle_gamma   90.00
#
_symmetry.space_group_name_H-M   'P 1'
#
loop_
_entity.id
_entity.type
_entity.pdbx_description
1 polymer ?
#
loop_
_entity_poly.entity_id
_entity_poly.type
_entity_poly.pdbx_seq_one_letter_code
_entity_poly.pdbx_strand_id
1 'polypeptide(L)'
;MVFVPQANDRFYDLSGALGFISATFVSLYYPYIKARFWNGMTFIPMPPLSSLAPRQMLLNAAIVGWSVRLGVFLGMRTIKSGGNSFFEEVKHQPVKFTGYWIGQAFWNVLVGLPVYLVNIMPSKAQPSLELLDYYAVALFAGSWLFEIVADYQKSAWRRAKDGKQHHEKFIRSGLWSISRHPNYVGEVGLWTGIWLLSVPSLRSTYFPASTWLWTAASPLIMWVLLRYISGVPPLEESADKKFGKDPEWQEYKRTVPIFWPWGSRG
;
A
#
# COMPACT_ATOMS: atom_id res chain seq x y z
N MET A 1 30.42 6.81 -13.02
CA MET A 1 29.70 5.58 -13.37
C MET A 1 28.39 5.59 -12.60
N VAL A 2 27.30 6.01 -13.22
CA VAL A 2 25.98 6.01 -12.57
C VAL A 2 25.54 4.56 -12.50
N PHE A 3 25.36 4.02 -11.30
CA PHE A 3 24.82 2.67 -11.12
C PHE A 3 23.39 2.70 -11.65
N VAL A 4 23.17 2.10 -12.82
CA VAL A 4 21.84 1.90 -13.38
C VAL A 4 21.43 0.47 -12.99
N PRO A 5 20.44 0.30 -12.09
CA PRO A 5 19.84 -1.01 -11.82
C PRO A 5 19.46 -1.71 -13.13
N GLN A 6 19.63 -3.04 -13.21
CA GLN A 6 19.33 -3.80 -14.43
C GLN A 6 17.97 -3.40 -15.01
N ALA A 7 17.98 -2.93 -16.25
CA ALA A 7 16.83 -2.41 -16.99
C ALA A 7 15.86 -3.53 -17.40
N ASN A 8 15.21 -4.14 -16.42
CA ASN A 8 14.20 -5.16 -16.62
C ASN A 8 12.99 -4.84 -15.74
N ASP A 9 11.89 -4.51 -16.41
CA ASP A 9 10.61 -4.05 -15.85
C ASP A 9 10.05 -4.97 -14.77
N ARG A 10 10.39 -6.27 -14.87
CA ARG A 10 10.00 -7.30 -13.90
C ARG A 10 10.45 -6.97 -12.49
N PHE A 11 11.59 -6.28 -12.34
CA PHE A 11 12.18 -6.00 -11.04
C PHE A 11 11.63 -4.75 -10.37
N TYR A 12 11.13 -3.75 -11.11
CA TYR A 12 10.69 -2.48 -10.50
C TYR A 12 9.38 -2.62 -9.72
N ASP A 13 8.43 -3.38 -10.26
CA ASP A 13 7.16 -3.63 -9.58
C ASP A 13 7.37 -4.56 -8.35
N LEU A 14 8.25 -5.55 -8.48
CA LEU A 14 8.61 -6.46 -7.38
C LEU A 14 9.52 -5.80 -6.33
N SER A 15 10.39 -4.85 -6.72
CA SER A 15 11.28 -4.13 -5.81
C SER A 15 10.51 -3.24 -4.85
N GLY A 16 9.34 -2.74 -5.24
CA GLY A 16 8.43 -2.03 -4.34
C GLY A 16 8.02 -2.91 -3.15
N ALA A 17 7.46 -4.09 -3.45
CA ALA A 17 7.02 -5.06 -2.44
C ALA A 17 8.20 -5.60 -1.61
N LEU A 18 9.33 -5.93 -2.24
CA LEU A 18 10.54 -6.34 -1.54
C LEU A 18 11.13 -5.21 -0.68
N GLY A 19 10.97 -3.96 -1.10
CA GLY A 19 11.40 -2.78 -0.36
C GLY A 19 10.67 -2.64 0.97
N PHE A 20 9.35 -2.82 1.00
CA PHE A 20 8.58 -2.84 2.25
C PHE A 20 9.01 -3.99 3.17
N ILE A 21 9.15 -5.20 2.63
CA ILE A 21 9.54 -6.37 3.42
C ILE A 21 10.95 -6.17 4.01
N SER A 22 11.91 -5.75 3.18
CA SER A 22 13.29 -5.51 3.62
C SER A 22 13.40 -4.38 4.65
N ALA A 23 12.73 -3.25 4.45
CA ALA A 23 12.70 -2.15 5.43
C ALA A 23 12.03 -2.57 6.75
N THR A 24 10.99 -3.42 6.66
CA THR A 24 10.33 -4.02 7.83
C THR A 24 11.31 -4.88 8.62
N PHE A 25 12.02 -5.81 7.98
CA PHE A 25 13.05 -6.63 8.63
C PHE A 25 14.20 -5.80 9.19
N VAL A 26 14.71 -4.82 8.42
CA VAL A 26 15.78 -3.94 8.87
C VAL A 26 15.36 -3.16 10.11
N SER A 27 14.17 -2.56 10.12
CA SER A 27 13.68 -1.80 11.29
C SER A 27 13.52 -2.66 12.54
N LEU A 28 13.10 -3.92 12.39
CA LEU A 28 12.94 -4.88 13.49
C LEU A 28 14.27 -5.20 14.18
N TYR A 29 15.32 -5.41 13.39
CA TYR A 29 16.64 -5.77 13.89
C TYR A 29 17.58 -4.57 14.08
N TYR A 30 17.18 -3.38 13.64
CA TYR A 30 17.98 -2.17 13.71
C TYR A 30 18.51 -1.86 15.13
N PRO A 31 17.72 -1.96 16.22
CA PRO A 31 18.25 -1.72 17.57
C PRO A 31 19.42 -2.65 17.93
N TYR A 32 19.36 -3.91 17.49
CA TYR A 32 20.39 -4.92 17.74
C TYR A 32 21.62 -4.71 16.86
N ILE A 33 21.41 -4.38 15.58
CA ILE A 33 22.48 -4.02 14.64
C ILE A 33 23.22 -2.78 15.16
N LYS A 34 22.49 -1.73 15.55
CA LYS A 34 23.07 -0.51 16.13
C LYS A 34 23.84 -0.81 17.40
N ALA A 35 23.30 -1.62 18.31
CA ALA A 35 23.98 -1.93 19.55
C ALA A 35 25.26 -2.77 19.33
N ARG A 36 25.26 -3.68 18.35
CA ARG A 36 26.44 -4.47 17.98
C ARG A 36 27.54 -3.64 17.32
N PHE A 37 27.19 -2.87 16.29
CA PHE A 37 28.17 -2.19 15.43
C PHE A 37 28.53 -0.78 15.90
N TRP A 38 27.60 -0.08 16.54
CA TRP A 38 27.79 1.32 16.94
C TRP A 38 28.12 1.46 18.43
N ASN A 39 27.46 0.67 19.28
CA ASN A 39 27.67 0.75 20.73
C ASN A 39 28.75 -0.24 21.23
N GLY A 40 29.43 -0.96 20.34
CA GLY A 40 30.53 -1.86 20.66
C GLY A 40 30.14 -3.10 21.48
N MET A 41 28.85 -3.44 21.57
CA MET A 41 28.40 -4.61 22.33
C MET A 41 28.66 -5.89 21.53
N THR A 42 29.62 -6.70 21.98
CA THR A 42 30.13 -7.87 21.23
C THR A 42 29.18 -9.06 21.22
N PHE A 43 28.24 -9.16 22.17
CA PHE A 43 27.34 -10.30 22.28
C PHE A 43 25.89 -9.90 22.62
N ILE A 44 25.14 -9.48 21.60
CA ILE A 44 23.68 -9.35 21.71
C ILE A 44 23.06 -10.38 20.77
N PRO A 45 22.45 -11.45 21.31
CA PRO A 45 21.74 -12.41 20.47
C PRO A 45 20.58 -11.71 19.76
N MET A 46 20.34 -12.05 18.50
CA MET A 46 19.16 -11.55 17.80
C MET A 46 17.90 -12.10 18.49
N PRO A 47 16.89 -11.26 18.73
CA PRO A 47 15.68 -11.69 19.39
C PRO A 47 14.94 -12.71 18.51
N PRO A 48 14.38 -13.79 19.08
CA PRO A 48 13.43 -14.61 18.36
C PRO A 48 12.17 -13.80 18.05
N LEU A 49 11.44 -14.16 16.99
CA LEU A 49 10.17 -13.49 16.65
C LEU A 49 9.11 -13.58 17.78
N SER A 50 9.23 -14.58 18.66
CA SER A 50 8.38 -14.74 19.83
C SER A 50 8.59 -13.68 20.91
N SER A 51 9.70 -12.94 20.88
CA SER A 51 9.96 -11.85 21.84
C SER A 51 9.50 -10.49 21.34
N LEU A 52 8.77 -10.43 20.21
CA LEU A 52 8.16 -9.20 19.72
C LEU A 52 6.90 -8.89 20.51
N ALA A 53 6.62 -7.61 20.72
CA ALA A 53 5.37 -7.20 21.34
C ALA A 53 4.19 -7.54 20.41
N PRO A 54 2.99 -7.83 20.96
CA PRO A 54 1.82 -8.16 20.15
C PRO A 54 1.52 -7.14 19.05
N ARG A 55 1.63 -5.85 19.34
CA ARG A 55 1.43 -4.77 18.36
C ARG A 55 2.48 -4.79 17.24
N GLN A 56 3.74 -5.05 17.56
CA GLN A 56 4.79 -5.24 16.56
C GLN A 56 4.44 -6.42 15.65
N MET A 57 4.03 -7.56 16.21
CA MET A 57 3.64 -8.73 15.41
C MET A 57 2.48 -8.40 14.46
N LEU A 58 1.44 -7.72 14.95
CA LEU A 58 0.28 -7.33 14.14
C LEU A 58 0.63 -6.36 13.01
N LEU A 59 1.42 -5.31 13.28
CA LEU A 59 1.87 -4.35 12.26
C LEU A 59 2.76 -4.99 11.20
N ASN A 60 3.69 -5.85 11.62
CA ASN A 60 4.57 -6.57 10.70
C ASN A 60 3.78 -7.55 9.84
N ALA A 61 2.84 -8.30 10.43
CA ALA A 61 1.95 -9.18 9.68
C ALA A 61 1.08 -8.41 8.68
N ALA A 62 0.57 -7.24 9.07
CA ALA A 62 -0.22 -6.37 8.22
C ALA A 62 0.57 -5.89 6.99
N ILE A 63 1.75 -5.28 7.19
CA ILE A 63 2.54 -4.74 6.08
C ILE A 63 3.14 -5.83 5.19
N VAL A 64 3.59 -6.95 5.76
CA VAL A 64 4.14 -8.09 4.99
C VAL A 64 3.02 -8.76 4.21
N GLY A 65 1.86 -9.00 4.84
CA GLY A 65 0.72 -9.59 4.16
C GLY A 65 0.26 -8.73 2.98
N TRP A 66 0.15 -7.42 3.18
CA TRP A 66 -0.18 -6.48 2.12
C TRP A 66 0.89 -6.50 1.00
N SER A 67 2.18 -6.49 1.36
CA SER A 67 3.30 -6.51 0.41
C SER A 67 3.30 -7.78 -0.43
N VAL A 68 3.03 -8.93 0.19
CA VAL A 68 2.91 -10.22 -0.51
C VAL A 68 1.73 -10.18 -1.48
N ARG A 69 0.56 -9.70 -1.05
CA ARG A 69 -0.62 -9.57 -1.93
C ARG A 69 -0.31 -8.71 -3.15
N LEU A 70 0.28 -7.53 -2.93
CA LEU A 70 0.65 -6.61 -4.00
C LEU A 70 1.70 -7.24 -4.93
N GLY A 71 2.76 -7.83 -4.38
CA GLY A 71 3.83 -8.48 -5.14
C GLY A 71 3.33 -9.65 -5.98
N VAL A 72 2.41 -10.46 -5.45
CA VAL A 72 1.75 -11.56 -6.16
C VAL A 72 0.86 -11.04 -7.30
N PHE A 73 0.08 -9.99 -7.05
CA PHE A 73 -0.75 -9.37 -8.08
C PHE A 73 0.09 -8.79 -9.23
N LEU A 74 1.15 -8.04 -8.90
CA LEU A 74 2.07 -7.47 -9.88
C LEU A 74 2.80 -8.56 -10.66
N GLY A 75 3.34 -9.57 -9.97
CA GLY A 75 4.01 -10.71 -10.61
C GLY A 75 3.10 -11.46 -11.59
N MET A 76 1.86 -11.76 -11.18
CA MET A 76 0.86 -12.38 -12.07
C MET A 76 0.53 -11.51 -13.29
N ARG A 77 0.44 -10.19 -13.11
CA ARG A 77 0.17 -9.25 -14.20
C ARG A 77 1.32 -9.24 -15.20
N THR A 78 2.57 -9.15 -14.73
CA THR A 78 3.75 -9.10 -15.60
C THR A 78 3.90 -10.37 -16.43
N ILE A 79 3.60 -11.55 -15.85
CA ILE A 79 3.59 -12.82 -16.58
C ILE A 79 2.54 -12.81 -17.70
N LYS A 80 1.36 -12.25 -17.46
CA LYS A 80 0.26 -12.21 -18.44
C LYS A 80 0.43 -11.14 -19.52
N SER A 81 0.99 -9.97 -19.21
CA SER A 81 1.10 -8.86 -20.16
C SER A 81 2.37 -8.90 -21.02
N GLY A 82 3.33 -9.78 -20.71
CA GLY A 82 4.57 -9.94 -21.48
C GLY A 82 5.59 -8.80 -21.31
N GLY A 83 5.35 -7.82 -20.42
CA GLY A 83 6.19 -6.64 -20.19
C GLY A 83 5.36 -5.38 -19.88
N ASN A 84 6.01 -4.29 -19.44
CA ASN A 84 5.38 -2.98 -19.21
C ASN A 84 5.91 -1.98 -20.24
N SER A 85 5.11 -1.63 -21.25
CA SER A 85 5.51 -0.72 -22.35
C SER A 85 6.06 0.65 -21.90
N PHE A 86 5.65 1.13 -20.73
CA PHE A 86 6.13 2.39 -20.15
C PHE A 86 7.60 2.34 -19.74
N PHE A 87 8.06 1.20 -19.23
CA PHE A 87 9.39 1.09 -18.64
C PHE A 87 10.45 0.82 -19.73
N GLU A 88 10.03 0.17 -20.83
CA GLU A 88 10.76 0.09 -22.10
C GLU A 88 11.09 1.49 -22.69
N GLU A 89 10.22 2.48 -22.50
CA GLU A 89 10.46 3.85 -22.97
C GLU A 89 11.38 4.65 -22.03
N VAL A 90 11.28 4.40 -20.72
CA VAL A 90 12.01 5.15 -19.68
C VAL A 90 13.41 4.59 -19.41
N LYS A 91 13.68 3.31 -19.68
CA LYS A 91 15.00 2.69 -19.45
C LYS A 91 16.16 3.34 -20.22
N HIS A 92 15.86 4.03 -21.33
CA HIS A 92 16.84 4.75 -22.13
C HIS A 92 17.16 6.15 -21.57
N GLN A 93 16.47 6.60 -20.52
CA GLN A 93 16.62 7.93 -19.91
C GLN A 93 17.12 7.80 -18.46
N PRO A 94 18.45 7.72 -18.23
CA PRO A 94 19.02 7.32 -16.92
C PRO A 94 18.63 8.23 -15.75
N VAL A 95 18.45 9.54 -15.99
CA VAL A 95 18.03 10.49 -14.95
C VAL A 95 16.59 10.23 -14.50
N LYS A 96 15.66 10.08 -15.47
CA LYS A 96 14.24 9.80 -15.15
C LYS A 96 14.10 8.42 -14.50
N PHE A 97 14.80 7.43 -15.04
CA PHE A 97 14.85 6.08 -14.47
C PHE A 97 15.28 6.12 -13.00
N THR A 98 16.41 6.76 -12.70
CA THR A 98 16.90 6.90 -11.32
C THR A 98 15.91 7.65 -10.43
N GLY A 99 15.25 8.69 -10.95
CA GLY A 99 14.21 9.43 -10.24
C GLY A 99 13.03 8.55 -9.81
N TYR A 100 12.58 7.62 -10.66
CA TYR A 100 11.51 6.67 -10.31
C TYR A 100 11.92 5.74 -9.17
N TRP A 101 13.14 5.18 -9.21
CA TRP A 101 13.67 4.34 -8.13
C TRP A 101 13.81 5.09 -6.80
N ILE A 102 14.31 6.33 -6.83
CA ILE A 102 14.39 7.18 -5.63
C ILE A 102 12.98 7.50 -5.10
N GLY A 103 12.04 7.84 -5.99
CA GLY A 103 10.65 8.08 -5.63
C GLY A 103 10.00 6.87 -4.97
N GLN A 104 10.22 5.67 -5.51
CA GLN A 104 9.73 4.41 -4.94
C GLN A 104 10.36 4.12 -3.56
N ALA A 105 11.66 4.35 -3.40
CA ALA A 105 12.34 4.16 -2.11
C ALA A 105 11.81 5.15 -1.06
N PHE A 106 11.67 6.43 -1.43
CA PHE A 106 11.13 7.47 -0.56
C PHE A 106 9.68 7.17 -0.15
N TRP A 107 8.89 6.70 -1.11
CA TRP A 107 7.53 6.24 -0.89
C TRP A 107 7.45 5.10 0.14
N ASN A 108 8.26 4.06 -0.04
CA ASN A 108 8.32 2.91 0.88
C ASN A 108 8.69 3.33 2.31
N VAL A 109 9.58 4.32 2.45
CA VAL A 109 9.97 4.87 3.75
C VAL A 109 8.82 5.64 4.39
N LEU A 110 8.19 6.57 3.67
CA LEU A 110 7.15 7.43 4.24
C LEU A 110 5.89 6.65 4.63
N VAL A 111 5.49 5.69 3.82
CA VAL A 111 4.31 4.86 4.07
C VAL A 111 4.55 3.85 5.18
N GLY A 112 5.71 3.21 5.15
CA GLY A 112 6.08 2.22 6.17
C GLY A 112 6.53 2.83 7.49
N LEU A 113 6.77 4.14 7.53
CA LEU A 113 7.26 4.88 8.70
C LEU A 113 6.56 4.52 10.02
N PRO A 114 5.22 4.49 10.14
CA PRO A 114 4.56 4.07 11.37
C PRO A 114 5.04 2.70 11.86
N VAL A 115 5.16 1.71 10.96
CA VAL A 115 5.61 0.35 11.31
C VAL A 115 7.08 0.37 11.73
N TYR A 116 7.92 1.05 10.96
CA TYR A 116 9.36 1.09 11.23
C TYR A 116 9.68 1.75 12.57
N LEU A 117 8.94 2.81 12.94
CA LEU A 117 9.08 3.45 14.24
C LEU A 117 8.62 2.53 15.39
N VAL A 118 7.52 1.80 15.25
CA VAL A 118 7.13 0.83 16.29
C VAL A 118 8.17 -0.30 16.40
N ASN A 119 8.80 -0.72 15.30
CA ASN A 119 9.81 -1.77 15.31
C ASN A 119 11.11 -1.38 16.03
N ILE A 120 11.55 -0.11 15.96
CA ILE A 120 12.76 0.32 16.67
C ILE A 120 12.57 0.47 18.18
N MET A 121 11.33 0.49 18.66
CA MET A 121 11.02 0.58 20.08
C MET A 121 11.14 -0.80 20.74
N PRO A 122 11.90 -0.95 21.84
CA PRO A 122 12.07 -2.24 22.52
C PRO A 122 10.74 -2.84 22.97
N SER A 123 10.58 -4.16 22.84
CA SER A 123 9.32 -4.84 23.21
C SER A 123 8.86 -4.59 24.64
N LYS A 124 9.78 -4.37 25.60
CA LYS A 124 9.44 -4.07 27.00
C LYS A 124 8.91 -2.65 27.21
N ALA A 125 9.22 -1.74 26.30
CA ALA A 125 8.75 -0.35 26.35
C ALA A 125 7.39 -0.20 25.64
N GLN A 126 6.97 -1.20 24.86
CA GLN A 126 5.70 -1.19 24.14
C GLN A 126 4.53 -1.18 25.14
N PRO A 127 3.59 -0.22 25.01
CA PRO A 127 2.35 -0.24 25.78
C PRO A 127 1.57 -1.54 25.50
N SER A 128 0.82 -2.00 26.51
CA SER A 128 -0.18 -3.07 26.33
C SER A 128 -1.17 -2.72 25.22
N LEU A 129 -1.87 -3.73 24.70
CA LEU A 129 -2.93 -3.51 23.73
C LEU A 129 -4.09 -2.75 24.37
N GLU A 130 -4.55 -1.71 23.70
CA GLU A 130 -5.65 -0.83 24.07
C GLU A 130 -6.84 -1.05 23.14
N LEU A 131 -8.00 -0.47 23.49
CA LEU A 131 -9.21 -0.54 22.67
C LEU A 131 -8.97 -0.04 21.22
N LEU A 132 -8.10 0.95 21.04
CA LEU A 132 -7.73 1.48 19.73
C LEU A 132 -7.05 0.43 18.85
N ASP A 133 -6.23 -0.46 19.41
CA ASP A 133 -5.55 -1.52 18.66
C ASP A 133 -6.58 -2.47 18.02
N TYR A 134 -7.64 -2.82 18.75
CA TYR A 134 -8.72 -3.68 18.21
C TYR A 134 -9.51 -3.00 17.10
N TYR A 135 -9.84 -1.71 17.25
CA TYR A 135 -10.47 -0.94 16.17
C TYR A 135 -9.58 -0.82 14.94
N ALA A 136 -8.28 -0.63 15.14
CA ALA A 136 -7.31 -0.53 14.06
C ALA A 136 -7.18 -1.85 13.29
N VAL A 137 -7.13 -2.99 14.00
CA VAL A 137 -7.14 -4.33 13.38
C VAL A 137 -8.45 -4.59 12.64
N ALA A 138 -9.59 -4.22 13.23
CA ALA A 138 -10.89 -4.37 12.58
C ALA A 138 -10.99 -3.51 11.31
N LEU A 139 -10.51 -2.27 11.35
CA LEU A 139 -10.44 -1.39 10.18
C LEU A 139 -9.54 -2.00 9.10
N PHE A 140 -8.33 -2.43 9.47
CA PHE A 140 -7.39 -3.07 8.55
C PHE A 140 -8.00 -4.30 7.87
N ALA A 141 -8.55 -5.24 8.65
CA ALA A 141 -9.13 -6.48 8.14
C ALA A 141 -10.38 -6.20 7.28
N GLY A 142 -11.24 -5.28 7.72
CA GLY A 142 -12.43 -4.85 6.98
C GLY A 142 -12.07 -4.18 5.65
N SER A 143 -11.08 -3.30 5.65
CA SER A 143 -10.57 -2.63 4.45
C SER A 143 -9.91 -3.61 3.47
N TRP A 144 -9.13 -4.57 3.98
CA TRP A 144 -8.55 -5.63 3.16
C TRP A 144 -9.67 -6.47 2.53
N LEU A 145 -10.66 -6.91 3.31
CA LEU A 145 -11.79 -7.68 2.78
C LEU A 145 -12.55 -6.90 1.72
N PHE A 146 -12.84 -5.62 1.97
CA PHE A 146 -13.51 -4.73 1.03
C PHE A 146 -12.77 -4.68 -0.32
N GLU A 147 -11.44 -4.58 -0.26
CA GLU A 147 -10.61 -4.58 -1.46
C GLU A 147 -10.62 -5.93 -2.20
N ILE A 148 -10.47 -7.05 -1.49
CA ILE A 148 -10.55 -8.39 -2.10
C ILE A 148 -11.90 -8.57 -2.81
N VAL A 149 -12.99 -8.16 -2.17
CA VAL A 149 -14.34 -8.28 -2.75
C VAL A 149 -14.46 -7.40 -3.99
N ALA A 150 -13.95 -6.16 -3.96
CA ALA A 150 -13.97 -5.25 -5.11
C ALA A 150 -13.21 -5.82 -6.31
N ASP A 151 -12.01 -6.35 -6.09
CA ASP A 151 -11.17 -6.95 -7.12
C ASP A 151 -11.76 -8.26 -7.65
N TYR A 152 -12.34 -9.07 -6.77
CA TYR A 152 -13.04 -10.29 -7.16
C TYR A 152 -14.25 -9.98 -8.04
N GLN A 153 -15.09 -9.02 -7.65
CA GLN A 153 -16.25 -8.58 -8.45
C GLN A 153 -15.81 -8.10 -9.84
N LYS A 154 -14.76 -7.26 -9.91
CA LYS A 154 -14.21 -6.76 -11.18
C LYS A 154 -13.69 -7.91 -12.05
N SER A 155 -12.98 -8.86 -11.45
CA SER A 155 -12.39 -9.99 -12.17
C SER A 155 -13.44 -10.98 -12.65
N ALA A 156 -14.45 -11.28 -11.83
CA ALA A 156 -15.58 -12.12 -12.20
C ALA A 156 -16.40 -11.50 -13.33
N TRP A 157 -16.69 -10.20 -13.25
CA TRP A 157 -17.37 -9.45 -14.31
C TRP A 157 -16.59 -9.50 -15.64
N ARG A 158 -15.26 -9.31 -15.61
CA ARG A 158 -14.44 -9.43 -16.83
C ARG A 158 -14.50 -10.82 -17.44
N ARG A 159 -14.38 -11.88 -16.62
CA ARG A 159 -14.48 -13.26 -17.12
C ARG A 159 -15.85 -13.56 -17.74
N ALA A 160 -16.92 -13.07 -17.13
CA ALA A 160 -18.27 -13.23 -17.67
C ALA A 160 -18.45 -12.49 -19.01
N LYS A 161 -17.87 -11.29 -19.14
CA LYS A 161 -17.81 -10.53 -20.39
C LYS A 161 -17.05 -11.28 -21.49
N ASP A 162 -15.86 -11.81 -21.18
CA ASP A 162 -15.03 -12.56 -22.12
C ASP A 162 -15.75 -13.85 -22.57
N GLY A 163 -16.50 -14.48 -21.67
CA GLY A 163 -17.38 -15.62 -21.95
C GLY A 163 -18.70 -15.24 -22.64
N LYS A 164 -18.87 -13.98 -23.08
CA LYS A 164 -20.08 -13.45 -23.74
C LYS A 164 -21.38 -13.64 -22.94
N GLN A 165 -21.29 -13.73 -21.61
CA GLN A 165 -22.45 -13.91 -20.74
C GLN A 165 -23.25 -12.60 -20.56
N HIS A 166 -22.62 -11.44 -20.80
CA HIS A 166 -23.28 -10.14 -20.81
C HIS A 166 -22.59 -9.17 -21.78
N HIS A 167 -23.29 -8.09 -22.13
CA HIS A 167 -22.81 -7.06 -23.08
C HIS A 167 -22.50 -5.71 -22.40
N GLU A 168 -22.54 -5.65 -21.07
CA GLU A 168 -22.24 -4.43 -20.31
C GLU A 168 -20.87 -3.84 -20.64
N LYS A 169 -20.81 -2.51 -20.77
CA LYS A 169 -19.59 -1.79 -21.17
C LYS A 169 -18.58 -1.68 -20.03
N PHE A 170 -19.07 -1.43 -18.81
CA PHE A 170 -18.30 -1.30 -17.57
C PHE A 170 -19.09 -1.87 -16.39
N ILE A 171 -18.39 -2.23 -15.31
CA ILE A 171 -19.00 -2.73 -14.08
C ILE A 171 -19.64 -1.58 -13.30
N ARG A 172 -20.88 -1.78 -12.84
CA ARG A 172 -21.65 -0.81 -12.04
C ARG A 172 -22.44 -1.44 -10.89
N SER A 173 -22.15 -2.69 -10.56
CA SER A 173 -22.86 -3.49 -9.55
C SER A 173 -21.94 -3.86 -8.37
N GLY A 174 -22.54 -4.25 -7.25
CA GLY A 174 -21.79 -4.60 -6.05
C GLY A 174 -21.12 -3.37 -5.43
N LEU A 175 -19.85 -3.50 -5.04
CA LEU A 175 -19.11 -2.37 -4.45
C LEU A 175 -18.87 -1.24 -5.46
N TRP A 176 -18.88 -1.55 -6.76
CA TRP A 176 -18.73 -0.59 -7.84
C TRP A 176 -19.97 0.31 -8.00
N SER A 177 -21.13 -0.05 -7.43
CA SER A 177 -22.28 0.87 -7.40
C SER A 177 -22.19 1.89 -6.27
N ILE A 178 -21.30 1.67 -5.29
CA ILE A 178 -21.15 2.52 -4.10
C ILE A 178 -19.99 3.51 -4.28
N SER A 179 -18.90 3.06 -4.89
CA SER A 179 -17.72 3.85 -5.21
C SER A 179 -17.21 3.45 -6.59
N ARG A 180 -16.73 4.41 -7.39
CA ARG A 180 -16.11 4.12 -8.69
C ARG A 180 -14.77 3.40 -8.56
N HIS A 181 -14.10 3.52 -7.41
CA HIS A 181 -12.81 2.89 -7.12
C HIS A 181 -12.81 2.26 -5.71
N PRO A 182 -13.65 1.23 -5.47
CA PRO A 182 -13.83 0.67 -4.13
C PRO A 182 -12.57 -0.04 -3.63
N ASN A 183 -11.77 -0.61 -4.54
CA ASN A 183 -10.48 -1.19 -4.21
C ASN A 183 -9.51 -0.17 -3.60
N TYR A 184 -9.46 1.06 -4.11
CA TYR A 184 -8.62 2.13 -3.54
C TYR A 184 -9.16 2.67 -2.21
N VAL A 185 -10.47 2.62 -1.97
CA VAL A 185 -11.03 2.93 -0.65
C VAL A 185 -10.54 1.91 0.38
N GLY A 186 -10.52 0.62 0.02
CA GLY A 186 -9.92 -0.44 0.82
C GLY A 186 -8.45 -0.16 1.11
N GLU A 187 -7.66 0.17 0.09
CA GLU A 187 -6.24 0.48 0.23
C GLU A 187 -5.99 1.66 1.22
N VAL A 188 -6.70 2.77 1.09
CA VAL A 188 -6.57 3.91 2.03
C VAL A 188 -6.96 3.51 3.46
N GLY A 189 -8.04 2.74 3.62
CA GLY A 189 -8.49 2.25 4.93
C GLY A 189 -7.49 1.28 5.57
N LEU A 190 -6.84 0.44 4.77
CA LEU A 190 -5.79 -0.48 5.20
C LEU A 190 -4.60 0.28 5.80
N TRP A 191 -4.10 1.30 5.12
CA TRP A 191 -3.01 2.15 5.64
C TRP A 191 -3.42 3.00 6.83
N THR A 192 -4.69 3.43 6.87
CA THR A 192 -5.26 4.09 8.05
C THR A 192 -5.28 3.14 9.24
N GLY A 193 -5.65 1.87 9.05
CA GLY A 193 -5.60 0.83 10.08
C GLY A 193 -4.18 0.58 10.59
N ILE A 194 -3.19 0.48 9.70
CA ILE A 194 -1.77 0.36 10.08
C ILE A 194 -1.31 1.55 10.92
N TRP A 195 -1.65 2.77 10.51
CA TRP A 195 -1.32 3.97 11.28
C TRP A 195 -2.02 4.00 12.64
N LEU A 196 -3.34 3.75 12.71
CA LEU A 196 -4.06 3.72 13.99
C LEU A 196 -3.49 2.67 14.96
N LEU A 197 -3.07 1.52 14.44
CA LEU A 197 -2.46 0.46 15.24
C LEU A 197 -1.08 0.86 15.78
N SER A 198 -0.36 1.78 15.13
CA SER A 198 0.92 2.28 15.63
C SER A 198 0.77 3.39 16.68
N VAL A 199 -0.34 4.15 16.65
CA VAL A 199 -0.57 5.34 17.49
C VAL A 199 -0.26 5.13 18.98
N PRO A 200 -0.71 4.06 19.67
CA PRO A 200 -0.42 3.91 21.10
C PRO A 200 1.09 3.87 21.40
N SER A 201 1.88 3.22 20.53
CA SER A 201 3.34 3.17 20.67
C SER A 201 3.97 4.52 20.39
N LEU A 202 3.49 5.20 19.34
CA LEU A 202 4.01 6.50 18.91
C LEU A 202 3.62 7.66 19.85
N ARG A 203 2.63 7.45 20.73
CA ARG A 203 2.26 8.37 21.82
C ARG A 203 2.97 8.06 23.14
N SER A 204 3.70 6.96 23.23
CA SER A 204 4.47 6.63 24.42
C SER A 204 5.59 7.64 24.68
N THR A 205 6.12 7.64 25.90
CA THR A 205 7.23 8.52 26.30
C THR A 205 8.55 8.26 25.57
N TYR A 206 8.63 7.17 24.81
CA TYR A 206 9.81 6.84 24.00
C TYR A 206 9.97 7.76 22.78
N PHE A 207 8.87 8.34 22.29
CA PHE A 207 8.89 9.24 21.15
C PHE A 207 8.46 10.66 21.54
N PRO A 208 8.85 11.68 20.76
CA PRO A 208 8.25 13.00 20.86
C PRO A 208 6.72 12.94 20.77
N ALA A 209 6.02 13.75 21.56
CA ALA A 209 4.56 13.68 21.68
C ALA A 209 3.79 13.86 20.35
N SER A 210 4.41 14.50 19.36
CA SER A 210 3.83 14.75 18.03
C SER A 210 4.17 13.66 16.98
N THR A 211 4.96 12.63 17.31
CA THR A 211 5.40 11.62 16.34
C THR A 211 4.24 10.93 15.63
N TRP A 212 3.15 10.60 16.34
CA TRP A 212 1.97 9.98 15.74
C TRP A 212 1.31 10.87 14.67
N LEU A 213 1.31 12.20 14.84
CA LEU A 213 0.81 13.16 13.85
C LEU A 213 1.65 13.15 12.58
N TRP A 214 2.98 13.14 12.71
CA TRP A 214 3.88 13.08 11.55
C TRP A 214 3.72 11.77 10.78
N THR A 215 3.51 10.64 11.49
CA THR A 215 3.26 9.36 10.82
C THR A 215 1.90 9.25 10.15
N ALA A 216 0.96 10.17 10.43
CA ALA A 216 -0.30 10.25 9.68
C ALA A 216 -0.07 10.63 8.21
N ALA A 217 1.12 11.10 7.86
CA ALA A 217 1.56 11.25 6.48
C ALA A 217 1.44 9.93 5.68
N SER A 218 1.58 8.76 6.33
CA SER A 218 1.46 7.46 5.65
C SER A 218 0.10 7.28 4.93
N PRO A 219 -1.05 7.23 5.65
CA PRO A 219 -2.35 7.11 5.00
C PRO A 219 -2.71 8.34 4.14
N LEU A 220 -2.22 9.54 4.48
CA LEU A 220 -2.48 10.75 3.70
C LEU A 220 -1.81 10.71 2.32
N ILE A 221 -0.53 10.32 2.26
CA ILE A 221 0.17 10.23 0.97
C ILE A 221 -0.42 9.08 0.15
N MET A 222 -0.83 7.97 0.78
CA MET A 222 -1.60 6.91 0.11
C MET A 222 -2.87 7.45 -0.54
N TRP A 223 -3.65 8.21 0.22
CA TRP A 223 -4.85 8.84 -0.32
C TRP A 223 -4.52 9.82 -1.46
N VAL A 224 -3.51 10.69 -1.31
CA VAL A 224 -3.13 11.65 -2.37
C VAL A 224 -2.68 10.95 -3.64
N LEU A 225 -1.79 9.95 -3.53
CA LEU A 225 -1.28 9.22 -4.68
C LEU A 225 -2.40 8.49 -5.42
N LEU A 226 -3.26 7.78 -4.69
CA LEU A 226 -4.37 7.06 -5.30
C LEU A 226 -5.42 8.00 -5.86
N ARG A 227 -5.76 9.10 -5.17
CA ARG A 227 -6.84 9.98 -5.60
C ARG A 227 -6.46 10.90 -6.75
N TYR A 228 -5.22 11.41 -6.77
CA TYR A 228 -4.83 12.54 -7.62
C TYR A 228 -3.64 12.29 -8.54
N ILE A 229 -2.88 11.20 -8.36
CA ILE A 229 -1.64 10.98 -9.12
C ILE A 229 -1.72 9.68 -9.91
N SER A 230 -1.53 8.54 -9.26
CA SER A 230 -1.29 7.25 -9.94
C SER A 230 -2.48 6.30 -9.93
N GLY A 231 -3.46 6.50 -9.04
CA GLY A 231 -4.60 5.58 -8.90
C GLY A 231 -5.76 5.90 -9.84
N VAL A 232 -6.55 6.90 -9.47
CA VAL A 232 -7.83 7.27 -10.08
C VAL A 232 -7.66 8.00 -11.42
N PRO A 233 -6.84 9.07 -11.54
CA PRO A 233 -6.79 9.88 -12.76
C PRO A 233 -6.51 9.07 -14.04
N PRO A 234 -5.50 8.20 -14.12
CA PRO A 234 -5.23 7.47 -15.37
C PRO A 234 -6.33 6.47 -15.73
N LEU A 235 -7.01 5.90 -14.73
CA LEU A 235 -8.13 4.98 -14.95
C LEU A 235 -9.38 5.70 -15.45
N GLU A 236 -9.70 6.84 -14.85
CA GLU A 236 -10.82 7.69 -15.28
C GLU A 236 -10.57 8.27 -16.67
N GLU A 237 -9.36 8.76 -16.95
CA GLU A 237 -9.01 9.28 -18.27
C GLU A 237 -9.11 8.19 -19.36
N SER A 238 -8.64 6.96 -19.05
CA SER A 238 -8.77 5.83 -19.97
C SER A 238 -10.24 5.43 -20.19
N ALA A 239 -11.07 5.49 -19.15
CA ALA A 239 -12.49 5.21 -19.25
C ALA A 239 -13.23 6.30 -20.02
N ASP A 240 -12.93 7.57 -19.77
CA ASP A 240 -13.51 8.72 -20.49
C ASP A 240 -13.14 8.70 -21.98
N LYS A 241 -11.92 8.30 -22.34
CA LYS A 241 -11.52 8.09 -23.74
C LYS A 241 -12.37 7.02 -24.44
N LYS A 242 -12.82 5.98 -23.72
CA LYS A 242 -13.59 4.86 -24.28
C LYS A 242 -15.10 5.09 -24.24
N PHE A 243 -15.60 5.67 -23.16
CA PHE A 243 -17.02 5.74 -22.82
C PHE A 243 -17.50 7.17 -22.55
N GLY A 244 -16.67 8.20 -22.71
CA GLY A 244 -17.01 9.58 -22.38
C GLY A 244 -18.22 10.14 -23.15
N LYS A 245 -18.55 9.59 -24.32
CA LYS A 245 -19.75 9.96 -25.09
C LYS A 245 -20.98 9.10 -24.76
N ASP A 246 -20.84 8.11 -23.89
CA ASP A 246 -21.90 7.19 -23.50
C ASP A 246 -22.78 7.80 -22.40
N PRO A 247 -24.09 7.95 -22.61
CA PRO A 247 -25.00 8.47 -21.60
C PRO A 247 -24.97 7.66 -20.29
N GLU A 248 -24.80 6.33 -20.36
CA GLU A 248 -24.77 5.48 -19.16
C GLU A 248 -23.50 5.73 -18.33
N TRP A 249 -22.37 6.02 -18.99
CA TRP A 249 -21.12 6.32 -18.30
C TRP A 249 -21.19 7.68 -17.59
N GLN A 250 -21.77 8.68 -18.27
CA GLN A 250 -21.97 10.00 -17.67
C GLN A 250 -22.91 9.93 -16.46
N GLU A 251 -24.01 9.17 -16.57
CA GLU A 251 -24.92 8.97 -15.44
C GLU A 251 -24.25 8.24 -14.27
N TYR A 252 -23.42 7.23 -14.56
CA TYR A 252 -22.65 6.53 -13.56
C TYR A 252 -21.66 7.45 -12.83
N LYS A 253 -20.92 8.32 -13.53
CA LYS A 253 -20.03 9.31 -12.89
C LYS A 253 -20.82 10.32 -12.04
N ARG A 254 -22.02 10.73 -12.49
CA ARG A 254 -22.89 11.67 -11.80
C ARG A 254 -23.49 11.10 -10.51
N THR A 255 -23.76 9.80 -10.48
CA THR A 255 -24.45 9.13 -9.36
C THR A 255 -23.49 8.46 -8.39
N VAL A 256 -22.36 7.94 -8.86
CA VAL A 256 -21.41 7.18 -8.06
C VAL A 256 -20.15 8.01 -7.75
N PRO A 257 -19.84 8.28 -6.47
CA PRO A 257 -18.67 9.06 -6.09
C PRO A 257 -17.38 8.28 -6.37
N ILE A 258 -16.26 9.00 -6.50
CA ILE A 258 -14.96 8.35 -6.69
C ILE A 258 -14.60 7.50 -5.48
N PHE A 259 -14.55 8.10 -4.30
CA PHE A 259 -14.35 7.41 -3.03
C PHE A 259 -15.62 7.54 -2.18
N TRP A 260 -16.00 6.46 -1.53
CA TRP A 260 -17.10 6.44 -0.56
C TRP A 260 -16.53 6.47 0.87
N PRO A 261 -17.18 7.17 1.82
CA PRO A 261 -18.32 8.09 1.67
C PRO A 261 -17.93 9.51 1.25
N TRP A 262 -16.62 9.78 1.12
CA TRP A 262 -16.07 11.10 0.80
C TRP A 262 -15.52 11.12 -0.62
N GLY A 263 -16.19 11.82 -1.53
CA GLY A 263 -15.70 11.91 -2.90
C GLY A 263 -16.49 12.89 -3.75
N SER A 264 -15.77 13.75 -4.47
CA SER A 264 -16.32 14.49 -5.60
C SER A 264 -16.95 13.51 -6.60
N ARG A 265 -18.14 13.86 -7.09
CA ARG A 265 -18.79 13.17 -8.21
C ARG A 265 -18.21 13.61 -9.56
N GLY A 266 -17.45 14.71 -9.59
CA GLY A 266 -16.54 15.13 -10.66
C GLY A 266 -15.17 14.51 -10.50
#